data_AF-A0A1G0FC12-F1
#
_entry.id   AF-A0A1G0FC12-F1
#
_cell.length_a   1.000
_cell.length_b   1.000
_cell.length_c   1.000
_cell.angle_alpha   90.00
_cell.angle_beta   90.00
_cell.angle_gamma   90.00
#
_symmetry.space_group_name_H-M   'P 1'
#
loop_
_entity.id
_entity.type
_entity.pdbx_description
1 polymer ?
#
loop_
_entity_poly.entity_id
_entity_poly.type
_entity_poly.pdbx_seq_one_letter_code
_entity_poly.pdbx_strand_id
1 'polypeptide(L)'
;MFKRPTSGTFFGRSQASRSRPEDRLLLEALRQEYTPVISAKLAGGSDVTPSFDDIAGAFDAFVEELCKTGEWDRLLQKYLERKIAAERARFNPAAGK
;
A
#
# COMPACT_ATOMS: atom_id res chain seq x y z
N MET A 1 -6.82 36.73 -15.35
CA MET A 1 -5.50 36.10 -15.11
C MET A 1 -5.72 34.88 -14.21
N PHE A 2 -6.05 33.72 -14.79
CA PHE A 2 -6.36 32.51 -14.02
C PHE A 2 -5.07 31.72 -13.80
N LYS A 3 -4.60 31.66 -12.55
CA LYS A 3 -3.48 30.79 -12.16
C LYS A 3 -4.00 29.36 -12.08
N ARG A 4 -3.57 28.51 -13.01
CA ARG A 4 -3.74 27.05 -12.90
C ARG A 4 -2.99 26.60 -11.65
N PRO A 5 -3.59 25.82 -10.74
CA PRO A 5 -2.81 25.08 -9.76
C PRO A 5 -1.93 24.14 -10.55
N THR A 6 -0.61 24.30 -10.41
CA THR A 6 0.38 23.32 -10.85
C THR A 6 -0.04 21.97 -10.28
N SER A 7 -0.53 21.10 -11.17
CA SER A 7 -0.59 19.67 -10.95
C SER A 7 0.85 19.19 -10.84
N GLY A 8 1.44 19.42 -9.67
CA GLY A 8 2.60 18.69 -9.22
C GLY A 8 2.11 17.27 -9.02
N THR A 9 2.46 16.39 -9.94
CA THR A 9 2.51 14.96 -9.69
C THR A 9 3.10 14.76 -8.29
N PHE A 10 2.25 14.39 -7.33
CA PHE A 10 2.67 14.18 -5.94
C PHE A 10 3.67 13.01 -5.83
N PHE A 11 3.74 12.15 -6.86
CA PHE A 11 4.80 11.17 -7.06
C PHE A 11 6.16 11.77 -7.47
N GLY A 12 6.22 13.06 -7.75
CA GLY A 12 7.43 13.79 -8.12
C GLY A 12 7.90 14.66 -6.96
N ARG A 13 9.01 14.24 -6.33
CA ARG A 13 10.12 15.09 -5.84
C ARG A 13 10.55 14.96 -4.38
N SER A 14 9.82 14.25 -3.49
CA SER A 14 10.27 14.19 -2.08
C SER A 14 10.26 12.83 -1.36
N GLN A 15 9.77 11.73 -1.95
CA GLN A 15 9.72 10.42 -1.26
C GLN A 15 10.39 9.26 -2.01
N ALA A 16 10.85 9.46 -3.25
CA ALA A 16 11.49 8.42 -4.07
C ALA A 16 13.00 8.26 -3.83
N SER A 17 13.63 9.12 -3.02
CA SER A 17 15.09 9.13 -2.83
C SER A 17 15.58 8.22 -1.68
N ARG A 18 14.69 7.53 -0.95
CA ARG A 18 15.05 6.53 0.07
C ARG A 18 13.98 5.43 0.26
N SER A 19 13.23 5.07 -0.78
CA SER A 19 12.27 3.95 -0.70
C SER A 19 13.04 2.66 -0.45
N ARG A 20 12.99 2.18 0.79
CA ARG A 20 13.72 0.97 1.17
C ARG A 20 13.10 -0.20 0.42
N PRO A 21 13.86 -1.26 0.06
CA PRO A 21 13.30 -2.42 -0.62
C PRO A 21 12.10 -3.02 0.12
N GLU A 22 12.07 -2.89 1.45
CA GLU A 22 10.98 -3.32 2.32
C GLU A 22 9.69 -2.50 2.10
N ASP A 23 9.78 -1.19 1.87
CA ASP A 23 8.63 -0.33 1.58
C ASP A 23 7.94 -0.78 0.28
N ARG A 24 8.74 -1.15 -0.72
CA ARG A 24 8.23 -1.67 -1.99
C ARG A 24 7.52 -3.02 -1.81
N LEU A 25 8.06 -3.90 -0.98
CA LEU A 25 7.45 -5.20 -0.66
C LEU A 25 6.13 -5.01 0.11
N LEU A 26 6.07 -4.07 1.05
CA LEU A 26 4.85 -3.73 1.76
C LEU A 26 3.80 -3.14 0.81
N LEU A 27 4.19 -2.20 -0.06
CA LEU A 27 3.29 -1.58 -1.03
C LEU A 27 2.68 -2.62 -1.97
N GLU A 28 3.48 -3.58 -2.47
CA GLU A 28 2.99 -4.67 -3.31
C GLU A 28 2.03 -5.60 -2.57
N ALA A 29 2.34 -5.93 -1.30
CA ALA A 29 1.46 -6.74 -0.46
C ALA A 29 0.13 -6.03 -0.18
N LEU A 30 0.17 -4.76 0.20
CA LEU A 30 -1.02 -3.94 0.42
C LEU A 30 -1.83 -3.79 -0.87
N ARG A 31 -1.18 -3.63 -2.03
CA ARG A 31 -1.87 -3.55 -3.31
C ARG A 31 -2.63 -4.84 -3.59
N GLN A 32 -2.02 -6.00 -3.40
CA GLN A 32 -2.69 -7.28 -3.63
C GLN A 32 -3.87 -7.49 -2.66
N GLU A 33 -3.73 -7.09 -1.40
CA GLU A 33 -4.75 -7.28 -0.36
C GLU A 33 -5.92 -6.28 -0.48
N TYR A 34 -5.63 -5.01 -0.75
CA TYR A 34 -6.62 -3.93 -0.73
C TYR A 34 -7.21 -3.59 -2.09
N THR A 35 -6.57 -3.93 -3.22
CA THR A 35 -7.18 -3.75 -4.56
C THR A 35 -8.58 -4.40 -4.67
N PRO A 36 -8.79 -5.67 -4.28
CA PRO A 36 -10.14 -6.26 -4.34
C PRO A 36 -11.12 -5.62 -3.36
N VAL A 37 -10.65 -5.18 -2.19
CA VAL A 37 -11.47 -4.50 -1.18
C VAL A 37 -11.92 -3.12 -1.67
N ILE A 38 -10.99 -2.35 -2.25
CA ILE A 38 -11.26 -1.04 -2.84
C ILE A 38 -12.21 -1.20 -4.03
N SER A 39 -11.95 -2.16 -4.91
CA SER A 39 -12.83 -2.48 -6.04
C SER A 39 -14.25 -2.82 -5.56
N ALA A 40 -14.40 -3.69 -4.56
CA ALA A 40 -15.70 -4.03 -3.99
C ALA A 40 -16.40 -2.84 -3.32
N LYS A 41 -15.65 -1.98 -2.62
CA LYS A 41 -16.19 -0.76 -2.01
C LYS A 41 -16.64 0.27 -3.05
N LEU A 42 -15.86 0.47 -4.10
CA LEU A 42 -16.19 1.39 -5.19
C LEU A 42 -17.37 0.87 -6.02
N ALA A 43 -17.47 -0.45 -6.21
CA ALA A 43 -18.62 -1.08 -6.86
C ALA A 43 -19.91 -0.87 -6.07
N GLY A 44 -19.85 -0.85 -4.73
CA GLY A 44 -20.83 -0.18 -3.87
C GLY A 44 -22.32 -0.49 -4.11
N GLY A 45 -22.66 -1.65 -4.68
CA GLY A 45 -24.03 -2.02 -5.04
C GLY A 45 -24.61 -1.33 -6.29
N SER A 46 -23.77 -0.64 -7.08
CA SER A 46 -24.14 0.01 -8.33
C SER A 46 -23.72 -0.88 -9.52
N ASP A 47 -24.46 -0.84 -10.63
CA ASP A 47 -24.09 -1.55 -11.89
C ASP A 47 -22.82 -0.98 -12.57
N VAL A 48 -22.11 -0.06 -11.90
CA VAL A 48 -20.91 0.58 -12.41
C VAL A 48 -19.69 -0.18 -11.93
N THR A 49 -19.00 -0.83 -12.88
CA THR A 49 -17.71 -1.45 -12.60
C THR A 49 -16.65 -0.35 -12.50
N PRO A 50 -15.97 -0.20 -11.34
CA PRO A 50 -14.93 0.81 -11.20
C PRO A 50 -13.79 0.54 -12.18
N SER A 51 -13.27 1.59 -12.81
CA SER A 51 -12.15 1.44 -13.73
C SER A 51 -10.87 1.12 -12.97
N PHE A 52 -9.86 0.63 -13.69
CA PHE A 52 -8.54 0.38 -13.12
C PHE A 52 -7.93 1.67 -12.53
N ASP A 53 -8.16 2.82 -13.19
CA ASP A 53 -7.67 4.11 -12.75
C ASP A 53 -8.37 4.59 -11.46
N ASP A 54 -9.67 4.30 -11.31
CA ASP A 54 -10.40 4.62 -10.08
C ASP A 54 -9.86 3.83 -8.88
N ILE A 55 -9.59 2.52 -9.09
CA ILE A 55 -9.02 1.65 -8.06
C ILE A 55 -7.59 2.08 -7.73
N ALA A 56 -6.78 2.42 -8.73
CA ALA A 56 -5.42 2.89 -8.54
C ALA A 56 -5.40 4.22 -7.77
N GLY A 57 -6.24 5.19 -8.15
CA GLY A 57 -6.33 6.47 -7.46
C GLY A 57 -6.82 6.34 -6.01
N ALA A 58 -7.79 5.47 -5.76
CA ALA A 58 -8.26 5.17 -4.40
C ALA A 58 -7.19 4.45 -3.55
N PHE A 59 -6.40 3.57 -4.17
CA PHE A 59 -5.27 2.91 -3.50
C PHE A 59 -4.15 3.92 -3.17
N ASP A 60 -3.81 4.81 -4.09
CA ASP A 60 -2.81 5.85 -3.87
C ASP A 60 -3.22 6.78 -2.72
N ALA A 61 -4.50 7.19 -2.68
CA ALA A 61 -5.03 7.99 -1.58
C ALA A 61 -4.98 7.24 -0.23
N PHE A 62 -5.25 5.94 -0.23
CA PHE A 62 -5.12 5.10 0.96
C PHE A 62 -3.67 5.03 1.46
N VAL A 63 -2.70 4.82 0.57
CA VAL A 63 -1.27 4.81 0.92
C VAL A 63 -0.81 6.17 1.44
N GLU A 64 -1.28 7.27 0.84
CA GLU A 64 -0.97 8.62 1.30
C GLU A 64 -1.49 8.86 2.73
N GLU A 65 -2.70 8.39 3.04
CA GLU A 65 -3.28 8.50 4.38
C GLU A 65 -2.50 7.67 5.41
N LEU A 66 -2.05 6.47 5.06
CA LEU A 66 -1.19 5.65 5.93
C LEU A 66 0.15 6.34 6.23
N CYS A 67 0.72 7.03 5.25
CA CYS A 67 1.94 7.80 5.45
C CYS A 67 1.71 9.01 6.38
N LYS A 68 0.61 9.74 6.18
CA LYS A 68 0.28 10.93 6.98
C LYS A 68 -0.02 10.58 8.44
N THR A 69 -0.69 9.47 8.67
CA THR A 69 -1.08 9.00 10.01
C THR A 69 0.07 8.32 10.76
N GLY A 70 1.20 8.03 10.10
CA GLY A 70 2.31 7.25 10.66
C GLY A 70 1.98 5.77 10.83
N GLU A 71 0.84 5.31 10.30
CA GLU A 71 0.47 3.89 10.30
C GLU A 71 1.31 3.08 9.30
N TRP A 72 1.93 3.73 8.31
CA TRP A 72 2.86 3.10 7.37
C TRP A 72 3.99 2.36 8.09
N ASP A 73 4.71 3.03 8.98
CA ASP A 73 5.83 2.43 9.72
C ASP A 73 5.37 1.26 10.62
N ARG A 74 4.19 1.39 11.23
CA ARG A 74 3.59 0.32 12.04
C ARG A 74 3.24 -0.91 11.20
N LEU A 75 2.67 -0.70 10.01
CA LEU A 75 2.35 -1.77 9.07
C LEU A 75 3.61 -2.43 8.52
N LEU A 76 4.63 -1.64 8.20
CA LEU A 76 5.93 -2.13 7.74
C LEU A 76 6.59 -3.02 8.79
N GLN A 77 6.61 -2.57 10.05
CA GLN A 77 7.16 -3.36 11.14
C GLN A 77 6.41 -4.70 11.29
N LYS A 78 5.07 -4.67 11.32
CA LYS A 78 4.26 -5.90 11.41
C LYS A 78 4.48 -6.84 10.23
N TYR A 79 4.61 -6.29 9.01
CA TYR A 79 4.87 -7.07 7.81
C TYR A 79 6.23 -7.79 7.88
N LEU A 80 7.28 -7.06 8.29
CA LEU A 80 8.62 -7.62 8.45
C LEU A 80 8.68 -8.67 9.56
N GLU A 81 8.04 -8.43 10.71
CA GLU A 81 7.94 -9.41 11.79
C GLU A 81 7.30 -10.72 11.33
N ARG A 82 6.20 -10.65 10.56
CA ARG A 82 5.55 -11.84 9.98
C ARG A 82 6.46 -12.56 8.99
N LYS A 83 7.17 -11.84 8.13
CA LYS A 83 8.11 -12.43 7.17
C LYS A 83 9.28 -13.11 7.88
N ILE A 84 9.87 -12.46 8.89
CA ILE A 84 10.94 -13.05 9.70
C ILE A 84 10.43 -14.28 10.46
N ALA A 85 9.23 -14.25 11.01
CA ALA A 85 8.63 -15.41 11.69
C ALA A 85 8.40 -16.58 10.71
N ALA A 86 7.91 -16.30 9.50
CA ALA A 86 7.72 -17.31 8.46
C ALA A 86 9.04 -17.93 8.00
N GLU A 87 10.08 -17.11 7.80
CA GLU A 87 11.42 -17.60 7.46
C GLU A 87 12.03 -18.39 8.63
N ARG A 88 11.90 -17.91 9.88
CA ARG A 88 12.33 -18.67 11.07
C ARG A 88 11.64 -20.03 11.17
N ALA A 89 10.34 -20.11 10.88
CA ALA A 89 9.60 -21.37 10.85
C ALA A 89 10.10 -22.31 9.73
N ARG A 90 10.49 -21.77 8.58
CA ARG A 90 11.09 -22.56 7.48
C ARG A 90 12.46 -23.15 7.84
N PHE A 91 13.29 -22.39 8.55
CA PHE A 91 14.63 -22.83 8.93
C PHE A 91 14.70 -23.57 10.27
N ASN A 92 13.65 -23.53 11.09
CA ASN A 92 13.57 -24.28 12.34
C ASN A 92 12.24 -25.06 12.47
N PRO A 93 12.03 -26.12 11.68
CA PRO A 93 10.85 -26.99 11.82
C PRO A 93 10.83 -27.80 13.13
N ALA A 94 11.85 -27.69 13.99
CA ALA A 94 12.02 -28.49 15.20
C ALA A 94 11.55 -27.82 16.51
N ALA A 95 10.98 -26.60 16.47
CA ALA A 95 10.44 -25.92 17.66
C ALA A 95 8.96 -26.26 17.96
N GLY A 96 8.48 -27.39 17.44
CA GLY A 96 7.14 -27.93 17.70
C GLY A 96 7.24 -29.42 18.03
N LYS A 97 7.83 -29.73 19.19
CA LYS A 97 7.75 -31.05 19.81
C LYS A 97 7.10 -30.91 21.17
#